data_AF-A0A9W6V871-F1
#
_entry.id   AF-A0A9W6V871-F1
#
_cell.length_a   1.000
_cell.length_b   1.000
_cell.length_c   1.000
_cell.angle_alpha   90.00
_cell.angle_beta   90.00
_cell.angle_gamma   90.00
#
_symmetry.space_group_name_H-M   'P 1'
#
loop_
_entity.id
_entity.type
_entity.pdbx_description
1 polymer ?
#
loop_
_entity_poly.entity_id
_entity_poly.type
_entity_poly.pdbx_seq_one_letter_code
_entity_poly.pdbx_strand_id
1 'polypeptide(L)'
;MARWRSGARTDAWGSLRTAQITLDDLPREVLDLAEVGRYEVLVDGLGGFTLTAALGTPVPGKIVLDPEFRLPGRQMSAAAAPGRPIGVPTDPAVLAEVRALVEEFGRFHTDLVGSAPTWAQPATEAELTAVETRLGVRLPEDLRALYLVLANDFAESGLLGRYSHTKLDWVEPWESWPESVFEQDPVYTVRPAGRVKRLSHSPWWVRFGGDRACNNLFVDLDPDVDGTRGQVIEHGRDFHGAPRLVAASVRDMLVDVVTALRAGRHEVRRGALDVAATFDTGSIEPHSTTFIGVPTEVDDPWRAQRVSLVDAGVADLADLANLSLLTDLNIVRAGRVVGDARRLPRLESLSIDAAAVDTEGTGGHPELWDLSLSGVQQAVRAHDLGGVIRLSIAGIDVPDLESLDVPKVLVADAAQVERLLRADKLRALAALSIESRAPLADVVRLRDQVSGERTEVFHVSGQGLPVVAGR
;
A
#
# COMPACT_ATOMS: atom_id res chain seq x y z
N MET A 1 -0.91 15.65 -14.00
CA MET A 1 -0.23 15.62 -12.69
C MET A 1 1.18 15.08 -12.91
N ALA A 2 2.18 15.95 -12.99
CA ALA A 2 3.57 15.53 -12.97
C ALA A 2 4.08 15.76 -11.54
N ARG A 3 4.35 14.69 -10.78
CA ARG A 3 5.09 14.78 -9.51
C ARG A 3 6.57 14.70 -9.86
N TRP A 4 7.33 15.75 -9.58
CA TRP A 4 8.77 15.76 -9.74
C TRP A 4 9.41 15.94 -8.36
N ARG A 5 10.33 15.04 -7.99
CA ARG A 5 11.24 15.21 -6.85
C ARG A 5 12.61 15.50 -7.43
N SER A 6 13.07 16.75 -7.40
CA SER A 6 14.47 17.03 -7.70
C SER A 6 15.29 16.84 -6.42
N GLY A 7 16.24 15.91 -6.48
CA GLY A 7 17.30 15.79 -5.49
C GLY A 7 18.39 16.80 -5.80
N ALA A 8 18.21 18.06 -5.39
CA ALA A 8 19.29 19.03 -5.38
C ALA A 8 19.62 19.37 -3.93
N ARG A 9 20.69 18.75 -3.41
CA ARG A 9 21.37 19.27 -2.21
C ARG A 9 22.13 20.51 -2.64
N THR A 10 21.72 21.67 -2.14
CA THR A 10 22.55 22.87 -2.18
C THR A 10 22.83 23.32 -0.75
N ASP A 11 24.11 23.35 -0.45
CA ASP A 11 24.67 23.65 0.84
C ASP A 11 24.74 25.17 0.97
N ALA A 12 23.97 25.79 1.88
CA ALA A 12 24.33 27.03 2.58
C ALA A 12 23.19 27.50 3.51
N TRP A 13 23.51 27.57 4.79
CA TRP A 13 22.76 28.34 5.78
C TRP A 13 22.78 29.83 5.40
N GLY A 14 21.60 30.42 5.18
CA GLY A 14 21.46 31.84 4.93
C GLY A 14 20.01 32.25 4.67
N SER A 15 19.32 32.66 5.75
CA SER A 15 18.14 33.54 5.74
C SER A 15 17.35 33.65 4.43
N LEU A 16 16.34 32.80 4.25
CA LEU A 16 15.23 33.03 3.30
C LEU A 16 14.32 34.16 3.83
N ARG A 17 14.81 35.41 3.81
CA ARG A 17 13.96 36.59 4.04
C ARG A 17 13.70 37.42 2.79
N THR A 18 14.29 37.05 1.67
CA THR A 18 13.97 37.59 0.33
C THR A 18 14.77 36.77 -0.68
N ALA A 19 14.23 35.64 -1.13
CA ALA A 19 14.72 35.02 -2.35
C ALA A 19 13.75 35.39 -3.47
N GLN A 20 14.16 36.30 -4.35
CA GLN A 20 13.64 36.29 -5.71
C GLN A 20 14.13 34.97 -6.31
N ILE A 21 13.26 33.97 -6.42
CA ILE A 21 13.53 32.80 -7.26
C ILE A 21 13.55 33.34 -8.68
N THR A 22 14.74 33.45 -9.26
CA THR A 22 14.89 33.81 -10.67
C THR A 22 14.42 32.61 -11.49
N LEU A 23 13.58 32.82 -12.50
CA LEU A 23 13.03 31.76 -13.37
C LEU A 23 14.12 30.84 -13.95
N ASP A 24 15.35 31.34 -14.07
CA ASP A 24 16.53 30.63 -14.58
C ASP A 24 16.96 29.41 -13.74
N ASP A 25 16.51 29.29 -12.48
CA ASP A 25 16.86 28.19 -11.58
C ASP A 25 15.90 26.98 -11.70
N LEU A 26 14.85 27.09 -12.53
CA LEU A 26 13.89 25.99 -12.76
C LEU A 26 14.40 25.04 -13.85
N PRO A 27 14.11 23.72 -13.76
CA PRO A 27 14.42 22.77 -14.83
C PRO A 27 13.83 23.23 -16.18
N ARG A 28 14.57 23.02 -17.28
CA ARG A 28 14.16 23.45 -18.63
C ARG A 28 12.75 22.95 -19.02
N GLU A 29 12.34 21.78 -18.56
CA GLU A 29 10.99 21.26 -18.84
C GLU A 29 9.87 22.03 -18.12
N VAL A 30 10.17 22.71 -17.01
CA VAL A 30 9.25 23.63 -16.31
C VAL A 30 9.17 24.96 -17.04
N LEU A 31 10.28 25.43 -17.61
CA LEU A 31 10.33 26.64 -18.44
C LEU A 31 9.53 26.48 -19.74
N ASP A 32 9.54 25.29 -20.34
CA ASP A 32 8.73 24.97 -21.54
C ASP A 32 7.22 24.94 -21.24
N LEU A 33 6.82 24.65 -20.00
CA LEU A 33 5.43 24.79 -19.53
C LEU A 33 5.09 26.23 -19.12
N ALA A 34 6.09 27.01 -18.70
CA ALA A 34 5.93 28.37 -18.19
C ALA A 34 5.57 29.41 -19.26
N GLU A 35 5.60 29.07 -20.55
CA GLU A 35 5.28 30.02 -21.63
C GLU A 35 3.83 30.54 -21.59
N VAL A 36 2.89 29.89 -20.88
CA VAL A 36 1.51 30.39 -20.73
C VAL A 36 0.91 30.02 -19.38
N GLY A 37 1.27 30.70 -18.27
CA GLY A 37 0.56 30.49 -17.01
C GLY A 37 1.05 31.29 -15.80
N ARG A 38 0.15 31.53 -14.83
CA ARG A 38 0.51 31.95 -13.47
C ARG A 38 0.59 30.71 -12.57
N TYR A 39 1.64 30.62 -11.76
CA TYR A 39 1.94 29.46 -10.94
C TYR A 39 1.91 29.80 -9.45
N GLU A 40 1.43 28.86 -8.64
CA GLU A 40 1.64 28.88 -7.19
C GLU A 40 2.79 27.94 -6.84
N VAL A 41 3.78 28.48 -6.14
CA VAL A 41 4.95 27.71 -5.69
C VAL A 41 4.87 27.60 -4.17
N LEU A 42 4.80 26.37 -3.67
CA LEU A 42 4.90 26.06 -2.26
C LEU A 42 6.32 25.61 -1.96
N VAL A 43 7.03 26.30 -1.05
CA VAL A 43 8.36 25.90 -0.59
C VAL A 43 8.24 25.40 0.85
N ASP A 44 8.72 24.19 1.12
CA ASP A 44 8.73 23.62 2.47
C ASP A 44 9.95 24.09 3.28
N GLY A 45 9.91 23.84 4.60
CA GLY A 45 10.98 24.22 5.53
C GLY A 45 12.32 23.48 5.33
N LEU A 46 12.35 22.48 4.42
CA LEU A 46 13.54 21.69 4.05
C LEU A 46 14.08 22.08 2.66
N GLY A 47 13.47 23.07 1.99
CA GLY A 47 13.90 23.56 0.68
C GLY A 47 13.28 22.81 -0.52
N GLY A 48 12.34 21.90 -0.30
CA GLY A 48 11.56 21.28 -1.37
C GLY A 48 10.51 22.25 -1.93
N PHE A 49 10.15 22.11 -3.21
CA PHE A 49 9.10 22.94 -3.82
C PHE A 49 8.04 22.14 -4.59
N THR A 50 6.79 22.61 -4.54
CA THR A 50 5.68 22.13 -5.37
C THR A 50 5.16 23.25 -6.24
N LEU A 51 5.03 23.00 -7.54
CA LEU A 51 4.58 23.97 -8.53
C LEU A 51 3.17 23.60 -9.02
N THR A 52 2.20 24.49 -8.81
CA THR A 52 0.81 24.30 -9.28
C THR A 52 0.50 25.29 -10.39
N ALA A 53 0.24 24.76 -11.59
CA ALA A 53 -0.17 25.51 -12.76
C ALA A 53 -1.66 25.89 -12.68
N ALA A 54 -1.96 26.96 -11.93
CA ALA A 54 -3.13 27.85 -12.09
C ALA A 54 -3.50 28.48 -10.74
N LEU A 55 -3.31 29.81 -10.62
CA LEU A 55 -3.91 30.59 -9.54
C LEU A 55 -5.43 30.42 -9.54
N GLY A 56 -5.97 29.96 -8.42
CA GLY A 56 -7.42 29.87 -8.21
C GLY A 56 -8.11 28.71 -8.90
N THR A 57 -7.39 27.75 -9.50
CA THR A 57 -8.02 26.47 -9.85
C THR A 57 -8.20 25.67 -8.57
N PRO A 58 -9.45 25.43 -8.17
CA PRO A 58 -9.68 24.87 -6.87
C PRO A 58 -9.35 23.37 -6.94
N VAL A 59 -8.50 22.90 -6.03
CA VAL A 59 -8.04 21.50 -5.95
C VAL A 59 -8.63 20.84 -4.70
N PRO A 60 -8.82 19.52 -4.67
CA PRO A 60 -9.07 18.81 -3.43
C PRO A 60 -7.92 19.09 -2.46
N GLY A 61 -8.21 19.70 -1.32
CA GLY A 61 -7.21 20.10 -0.34
C GLY A 61 -6.85 18.92 0.54
N LYS A 62 -5.76 18.22 0.27
CA LYS A 62 -5.20 17.19 1.17
C LYS A 62 -4.06 17.80 1.95
N ILE A 63 -4.23 17.86 3.27
CA ILE A 63 -3.24 18.36 4.22
C ILE A 63 -2.78 17.17 5.07
N VAL A 64 -1.47 16.95 5.12
CA VAL A 64 -0.83 15.99 6.02
C VAL A 64 -0.10 16.81 7.08
N LEU A 65 -0.50 16.65 8.34
CA LEU A 65 0.02 17.38 9.50
C LEU A 65 1.03 16.52 10.26
N ASP A 66 0.81 15.20 10.29
CA ASP A 66 1.73 14.21 10.84
C ASP A 66 2.12 13.23 9.71
N PRO A 67 3.28 13.43 9.05
CA PRO A 67 3.74 12.56 7.97
C PRO A 67 4.19 11.17 8.46
N GLU A 68 4.40 10.99 9.76
CA GLU A 68 4.80 9.71 10.36
C GLU A 68 3.60 8.88 10.82
N PHE A 69 2.41 9.50 10.90
CA PHE A 69 1.18 8.79 11.22
C PHE A 69 0.87 7.69 10.19
N ARG A 70 0.45 6.52 10.68
CA ARG A 70 0.05 5.36 9.88
C ARG A 70 -1.27 4.81 10.41
N LEU A 71 -2.13 4.36 9.49
CA LEU A 71 -3.37 3.67 9.84
C LEU A 71 -3.07 2.26 10.40
N PRO A 72 -4.03 1.61 11.08
CA PRO A 72 -3.88 0.22 11.52
C PRO A 72 -3.44 -0.71 10.38
N GLY A 73 -2.50 -1.63 10.67
CA GLY A 73 -1.91 -2.54 9.69
C GLY A 73 -0.90 -1.92 8.72
N ARG A 74 -0.71 -0.59 8.75
CA ARG A 74 0.26 0.14 7.90
C ARG A 74 1.47 0.65 8.68
N GLN A 75 1.57 0.24 9.94
CA GLN A 75 2.68 0.56 10.82
C GLN A 75 3.90 -0.26 10.40
N MET A 76 5.08 0.36 10.42
CA MET A 76 6.31 -0.41 10.28
C MET A 76 6.42 -1.38 11.45
N SER A 77 6.78 -2.64 11.18
CA SER A 77 7.03 -3.62 12.24
C SER A 77 8.07 -3.04 13.22
N ALA A 78 7.66 -2.82 14.47
CA ALA A 78 8.54 -2.34 15.54
C ALA A 78 9.50 -3.43 16.05
N ALA A 79 9.44 -4.64 15.48
CA ALA A 79 10.29 -5.74 15.88
C ALA A 79 11.76 -5.44 15.58
N ALA A 80 12.63 -5.68 16.57
CA ALA A 80 14.07 -5.71 16.36
C ALA A 80 14.43 -6.72 15.27
N ALA A 81 15.53 -6.47 14.54
CA ALA A 81 15.98 -7.31 13.44
C ALA A 81 15.89 -8.82 13.80
N PRO A 82 15.10 -9.62 13.07
CA PRO A 82 14.71 -10.98 13.47
C PRO A 82 15.83 -12.02 13.25
N GLY A 83 17.09 -11.61 13.38
CA GLY A 83 18.28 -12.44 13.26
C GLY A 83 19.48 -11.62 12.83
N ARG A 84 20.53 -11.59 13.65
CA ARG A 84 21.77 -10.88 13.28
C ARG A 84 22.57 -11.69 12.26
N PRO A 85 23.30 -11.03 11.35
CA PRO A 85 24.36 -11.69 10.59
C PRO A 85 25.38 -12.29 11.56
N ILE A 86 25.55 -13.62 11.52
CA ILE A 86 26.47 -14.35 12.42
C ILE A 86 27.78 -14.79 11.73
N GLY A 87 27.97 -14.44 10.45
CA GLY A 87 29.20 -14.75 9.69
C GLY A 87 29.47 -16.24 9.47
N VAL A 88 28.53 -17.11 9.83
CA VAL A 88 28.64 -18.56 9.62
C VAL A 88 28.34 -18.89 8.16
N PRO A 89 29.07 -19.81 7.50
CA PRO A 89 28.73 -20.31 6.17
C PRO A 89 27.30 -20.88 6.09
N THR A 90 26.80 -21.06 4.88
CA THR A 90 25.51 -21.70 4.62
C THR A 90 25.56 -23.16 5.04
N ASP A 91 24.46 -23.69 5.59
CA ASP A 91 24.37 -25.09 5.97
C ASP A 91 24.68 -26.00 4.77
N PRO A 92 25.73 -26.85 4.83
CA PRO A 92 26.13 -27.68 3.71
C PRO A 92 25.08 -28.73 3.30
N ALA A 93 24.24 -29.18 4.24
CA ALA A 93 23.16 -30.12 3.94
C ALA A 93 22.06 -29.44 3.12
N VAL A 94 21.66 -28.23 3.51
CA VAL A 94 20.68 -27.42 2.77
C VAL A 94 21.23 -27.04 1.40
N LEU A 95 22.50 -26.66 1.31
CA LEU A 95 23.16 -26.37 0.04
C LEU A 95 23.16 -27.58 -0.92
N ALA A 96 23.50 -28.77 -0.41
CA ALA A 96 23.48 -29.99 -1.21
C ALA A 96 22.08 -30.32 -1.73
N GLU A 97 21.06 -30.13 -0.91
CA GLU A 97 19.68 -30.39 -1.28
C GLU A 97 19.15 -29.41 -2.35
N VAL A 98 19.33 -28.10 -2.13
CA VAL A 98 18.92 -27.08 -3.12
C VAL A 98 19.66 -27.30 -4.43
N ARG A 99 20.96 -27.63 -4.39
CA ARG A 99 21.75 -27.98 -5.58
C ARG A 99 21.13 -29.15 -6.33
N ALA A 100 20.76 -30.22 -5.63
CA ALA A 100 20.16 -31.39 -6.26
C ALA A 100 18.83 -31.07 -6.97
N LEU A 101 17.97 -30.25 -6.35
CA LEU A 101 16.71 -29.79 -6.94
C LEU A 101 16.93 -28.95 -8.19
N VAL A 102 17.86 -27.99 -8.14
CA VAL A 102 18.20 -27.12 -9.28
C VAL A 102 18.83 -27.93 -10.43
N GLU A 103 19.74 -28.86 -10.13
CA GLU A 103 20.34 -29.74 -11.14
C GLU A 103 19.29 -30.65 -11.79
N GLU A 104 18.30 -31.13 -11.01
CA GLU A 104 17.20 -31.90 -11.55
C GLU A 104 16.29 -31.09 -12.46
N PHE A 105 15.92 -29.88 -12.04
CA PHE A 105 15.22 -28.93 -12.91
C PHE A 105 16.00 -28.70 -14.21
N GLY A 106 17.32 -28.49 -14.13
CA GLY A 106 18.17 -28.27 -15.31
C GLY A 106 18.18 -29.44 -16.28
N ARG A 107 18.10 -30.69 -15.78
CA ARG A 107 17.91 -31.88 -16.62
C ARG A 107 16.55 -31.86 -17.32
N PHE A 108 15.46 -31.63 -16.58
CA PHE A 108 14.12 -31.49 -17.18
C PHE A 108 14.08 -30.39 -18.25
N HIS A 109 14.65 -29.23 -17.96
CA HIS A 109 14.71 -28.13 -18.92
C HIS A 109 15.49 -28.53 -20.17
N THR A 110 16.63 -29.22 -20.03
CA THR A 110 17.41 -29.72 -21.17
C THR A 110 16.60 -30.71 -22.01
N ASP A 111 15.94 -31.66 -21.36
CA ASP A 111 15.18 -32.72 -22.04
C ASP A 111 13.93 -32.18 -22.75
N LEU A 112 13.25 -31.19 -22.16
CA LEU A 112 11.97 -30.65 -22.65
C LEU A 112 12.15 -29.47 -23.62
N VAL A 113 13.11 -28.58 -23.34
CA VAL A 113 13.35 -27.36 -24.11
C VAL A 113 14.46 -27.57 -25.16
N GLY A 114 15.28 -28.61 -25.01
CA GLY A 114 16.38 -28.95 -25.91
C GLY A 114 17.70 -28.22 -25.61
N SER A 115 17.77 -27.46 -24.51
CA SER A 115 18.98 -26.79 -24.06
C SER A 115 18.97 -26.60 -22.54
N ALA A 116 20.15 -26.54 -21.93
CA ALA A 116 20.27 -26.21 -20.52
C ALA A 116 19.83 -24.76 -20.26
N PRO A 117 19.23 -24.47 -19.09
CA PRO A 117 18.84 -23.12 -18.75
C PRO A 117 20.08 -22.22 -18.62
N THR A 118 19.94 -20.95 -19.02
CA THR A 118 21.01 -19.96 -18.97
C THR A 118 20.95 -19.20 -17.65
N TRP A 119 21.69 -19.67 -16.65
CA TRP A 119 21.79 -19.01 -15.35
C TRP A 119 23.08 -18.19 -15.22
N ALA A 120 23.02 -17.16 -14.38
CA ALA A 120 24.22 -16.41 -14.02
C ALA A 120 25.12 -17.21 -13.08
N GLN A 121 26.40 -16.83 -13.04
CA GLN A 121 27.39 -17.44 -12.15
C GLN A 121 26.91 -17.39 -10.69
N PRO A 122 27.09 -18.47 -9.91
CA PRO A 122 26.66 -18.50 -8.51
C PRO A 122 27.34 -17.40 -7.68
N ALA A 123 26.66 -16.92 -6.66
CA ALA A 123 27.24 -16.03 -5.67
C ALA A 123 28.25 -16.77 -4.78
N THR A 124 29.07 -16.00 -4.09
CA THR A 124 29.99 -16.47 -3.06
C THR A 124 29.42 -16.23 -1.66
N GLU A 125 29.91 -16.97 -0.67
CA GLU A 125 29.59 -16.74 0.74
C GLU A 125 29.94 -15.31 1.20
N ALA A 126 30.99 -14.72 0.63
CA ALA A 126 31.41 -13.36 0.92
C ALA A 126 30.39 -12.32 0.40
N GLU A 127 29.87 -12.51 -0.81
CA GLU A 127 28.83 -11.65 -1.39
C GLU A 127 27.52 -11.76 -0.59
N LEU A 128 27.11 -12.97 -0.21
CA LEU A 128 25.96 -13.18 0.68
C LEU A 128 26.13 -12.47 2.01
N THR A 129 27.30 -12.63 2.65
CA THR A 129 27.60 -11.96 3.93
C THR A 129 27.59 -10.44 3.79
N ALA A 130 28.07 -9.90 2.67
CA ALA A 130 28.04 -8.46 2.40
C ALA A 130 26.60 -7.95 2.26
N VAL A 131 25.74 -8.67 1.54
CA VAL A 131 24.32 -8.32 1.41
C VAL A 131 23.60 -8.42 2.76
N GLU A 132 23.79 -9.49 3.52
CA GLU A 132 23.19 -9.64 4.86
C GLU A 132 23.64 -8.55 5.84
N THR A 133 24.90 -8.14 5.74
CA THR A 133 25.43 -7.01 6.52
C THR A 133 24.75 -5.71 6.13
N ARG A 134 24.54 -5.47 4.84
CA ARG A 134 23.79 -4.30 4.33
C ARG A 134 22.33 -4.32 4.75
N LEU A 135 21.68 -5.48 4.72
CA LEU A 135 20.27 -5.65 5.14
C LEU A 135 20.10 -5.63 6.67
N GLY A 136 21.17 -5.86 7.43
CA GLY A 136 21.12 -6.00 8.88
C GLY A 136 20.48 -7.32 9.36
N VAL A 137 20.26 -8.28 8.46
CA VAL A 137 19.59 -9.55 8.74
C VAL A 137 20.22 -10.71 7.97
N ARG A 138 20.28 -11.90 8.57
CA ARG A 138 20.66 -13.13 7.88
C ARG A 138 19.51 -13.67 7.03
N LEU A 139 19.77 -14.00 5.77
CA LEU A 139 18.81 -14.64 4.88
C LEU A 139 18.54 -16.09 5.32
N PRO A 140 17.35 -16.65 5.00
CA PRO A 140 17.07 -18.08 5.22
C PRO A 140 18.09 -18.98 4.53
N GLU A 141 18.45 -20.11 5.15
CA GLU A 141 19.50 -21.01 4.66
C GLU A 141 19.24 -21.55 3.26
N ASP A 142 17.98 -21.79 2.91
CA ASP A 142 17.58 -22.26 1.59
C ASP A 142 17.66 -21.16 0.52
N LEU A 143 17.37 -19.90 0.86
CA LEU A 143 17.61 -18.76 -0.03
C LEU A 143 19.11 -18.51 -0.23
N ARG A 144 19.92 -18.60 0.84
CA ARG A 144 21.39 -18.55 0.73
C ARG A 144 21.90 -19.65 -0.21
N ALA A 145 21.43 -20.87 0.00
CA ALA A 145 21.79 -22.02 -0.83
C ALA A 145 21.42 -21.81 -2.30
N LEU A 146 20.23 -21.24 -2.59
CA LEU A 146 19.83 -20.92 -3.96
C LEU A 146 20.82 -19.97 -4.64
N TYR A 147 21.22 -18.89 -3.96
CA TYR A 147 22.21 -17.94 -4.49
C TYR A 147 23.60 -18.55 -4.70
N LEU A 148 24.01 -19.50 -3.87
CA LEU A 148 25.26 -20.27 -4.03
C LEU A 148 25.20 -21.33 -5.15
N VAL A 149 24.01 -21.58 -5.71
CA VAL A 149 23.82 -22.48 -6.85
C VAL A 149 23.61 -21.68 -8.15
N LEU A 150 22.88 -20.56 -8.11
CA LEU A 150 22.74 -19.62 -9.23
C LEU A 150 22.48 -18.20 -8.72
N ALA A 151 23.06 -17.17 -9.33
CA ALA A 151 22.86 -15.80 -8.84
C ALA A 151 21.57 -15.11 -9.32
N ASN A 152 20.96 -15.57 -10.42
CA ASN A 152 19.66 -15.10 -10.94
C ASN A 152 19.17 -15.99 -12.09
N ASP A 153 17.89 -15.85 -12.41
CA ASP A 153 17.21 -16.46 -13.56
C ASP A 153 16.43 -15.40 -14.36
N PHE A 154 17.16 -14.48 -14.98
CA PHE A 154 16.55 -13.46 -15.85
C PHE A 154 16.03 -14.01 -17.19
N ALA A 155 16.39 -15.25 -17.55
CA ALA A 155 15.81 -15.88 -18.72
C ALA A 155 14.40 -16.43 -18.45
N GLU A 156 13.90 -16.35 -17.21
CA GLU A 156 12.61 -16.91 -16.80
C GLU A 156 12.53 -18.40 -17.18
N SER A 157 13.55 -19.17 -16.79
CA SER A 157 13.66 -20.58 -17.16
C SER A 157 12.49 -21.44 -16.64
N GLY A 158 11.79 -20.97 -15.61
CA GLY A 158 10.70 -21.67 -14.93
C GLY A 158 11.10 -22.24 -13.57
N LEU A 159 12.32 -21.97 -13.10
CA LEU A 159 12.86 -22.54 -11.85
C LEU A 159 12.03 -22.18 -10.62
N LEU A 160 11.49 -20.96 -10.59
CA LEU A 160 10.57 -20.48 -9.57
C LEU A 160 9.14 -20.38 -10.11
N GLY A 161 8.74 -21.29 -10.99
CA GLY A 161 7.44 -21.22 -11.67
C GLY A 161 7.38 -19.99 -12.60
N ARG A 162 6.30 -19.21 -12.51
CA ARG A 162 6.14 -17.96 -13.30
C ARG A 162 7.09 -16.81 -12.91
N TYR A 163 7.82 -16.94 -11.80
CA TYR A 163 8.66 -15.86 -11.28
C TYR A 163 10.11 -15.99 -11.74
N SER A 164 10.75 -14.84 -11.96
CA SER A 164 12.19 -14.75 -12.16
C SER A 164 12.93 -14.68 -10.82
N HIS A 165 14.02 -15.42 -10.68
CA HIS A 165 14.94 -15.28 -9.54
C HIS A 165 15.77 -14.01 -9.70
N THR A 166 15.70 -13.11 -8.73
CA THR A 166 16.33 -11.78 -8.78
C THR A 166 17.78 -11.84 -8.34
N LYS A 167 18.63 -10.97 -8.93
CA LYS A 167 20.04 -10.81 -8.54
C LYS A 167 20.20 -10.52 -7.05
N LEU A 168 21.24 -11.10 -6.45
CA LEU A 168 21.58 -10.88 -5.04
C LEU A 168 21.74 -9.40 -4.66
N ASP A 169 22.33 -8.59 -5.55
CA ASP A 169 22.49 -7.14 -5.30
C ASP A 169 21.17 -6.35 -5.28
N TRP A 170 20.12 -6.92 -5.87
CA TRP A 170 18.77 -6.34 -5.90
C TRP A 170 17.88 -6.90 -4.79
N VAL A 171 18.43 -7.74 -3.93
CA VAL A 171 17.77 -8.14 -2.68
C VAL A 171 17.74 -6.91 -1.78
N GLU A 172 16.53 -6.50 -1.45
CA GLU A 172 16.24 -5.32 -0.64
C GLU A 172 15.02 -5.58 0.26
N PRO A 173 14.94 -4.90 1.41
CA PRO A 173 13.72 -4.83 2.18
C PRO A 173 12.60 -4.26 1.32
N TRP A 174 11.38 -4.77 1.47
CA TRP A 174 10.23 -4.14 0.84
C TRP A 174 9.90 -2.82 1.56
N GLU A 175 10.39 -1.73 0.99
CA GLU A 175 9.86 -0.40 1.26
C GLU A 175 8.60 -0.24 0.40
N SER A 176 7.46 0.04 1.04
CA SER A 176 6.18 0.05 0.36
C SER A 176 6.13 1.07 -0.78
N TRP A 177 5.10 0.95 -1.62
CA TRP A 177 4.63 2.10 -2.38
C TRP A 177 4.31 3.25 -1.42
N PRO A 178 4.44 4.52 -1.83
CA PRO A 178 4.05 5.65 -0.99
C PRO A 178 2.57 5.53 -0.60
N GLU A 179 2.30 5.05 0.61
CA GLU A 179 0.95 4.86 1.10
C GLU A 179 0.38 6.22 1.52
N SER A 180 -0.85 6.46 1.11
CA SER A 180 -1.58 7.66 1.50
C SER A 180 -2.31 7.39 2.82
N VAL A 181 -2.17 8.29 3.79
CA VAL A 181 -2.98 8.33 5.03
C VAL A 181 -4.50 8.44 4.77
N PHE A 182 -4.88 8.72 3.52
CA PHE A 182 -6.26 8.73 3.05
C PHE A 182 -6.74 7.43 2.38
N GLU A 183 -5.93 6.38 2.34
CA GLU A 183 -6.38 5.06 1.89
C GLU A 183 -7.41 4.47 2.87
N GLN A 184 -8.42 3.79 2.34
CA GLN A 184 -9.62 3.34 3.08
C GLN A 184 -9.62 1.84 3.41
N ASP A 185 -8.79 1.06 2.72
CA ASP A 185 -8.87 -0.40 2.81
C ASP A 185 -8.08 -0.92 4.04
N PRO A 186 -8.72 -1.73 4.90
CA PRO A 186 -8.03 -2.51 5.91
C PRO A 186 -7.06 -3.52 5.30
N VAL A 187 -6.08 -3.95 6.09
CA VAL A 187 -5.19 -5.05 5.70
C VAL A 187 -5.84 -6.37 6.06
N TYR A 188 -6.11 -7.24 5.08
CA TYR A 188 -6.80 -8.49 5.33
C TYR A 188 -5.90 -9.57 5.95
N THR A 189 -6.54 -10.57 6.54
CA THR A 189 -5.89 -11.78 7.06
C THR A 189 -5.47 -12.69 5.90
N VAL A 190 -4.21 -13.11 5.89
CA VAL A 190 -3.69 -14.15 4.99
C VAL A 190 -4.16 -15.53 5.43
N ARG A 191 -4.44 -16.43 4.49
CA ARG A 191 -4.79 -17.82 4.77
C ARG A 191 -3.58 -18.77 4.60
N PRO A 192 -3.39 -19.74 5.50
CA PRO A 192 -4.04 -19.89 6.81
C PRO A 192 -3.76 -18.71 7.75
N ALA A 193 -4.72 -18.37 8.62
CA ALA A 193 -4.57 -17.27 9.57
C ALA A 193 -3.40 -17.50 10.54
N GLY A 194 -2.80 -16.43 11.06
CA GLY A 194 -1.66 -16.51 11.99
C GLY A 194 -0.32 -16.84 11.33
N ARG A 195 -0.28 -17.06 10.00
CA ARG A 195 0.98 -17.35 9.28
C ARG A 195 1.74 -16.09 8.93
N VAL A 196 1.05 -15.10 8.37
CA VAL A 196 1.63 -13.84 7.90
C VAL A 196 0.95 -12.71 8.65
N LYS A 197 1.72 -11.75 9.16
CA LYS A 197 1.17 -10.60 9.88
C LYS A 197 0.28 -9.78 8.94
N ARG A 198 -0.81 -9.22 9.48
CA ARG A 198 -1.71 -8.30 8.76
C ARG A 198 -1.04 -6.93 8.55
N LEU A 199 -0.05 -6.90 7.66
CA LEU A 199 0.68 -5.70 7.27
C LEU A 199 0.51 -5.41 5.77
N SER A 200 0.45 -4.14 5.39
CA SER A 200 0.49 -3.75 3.96
C SER A 200 1.91 -3.85 3.38
N HIS A 201 2.91 -3.77 4.26
CA HIS A 201 4.32 -3.94 3.95
C HIS A 201 5.12 -4.24 5.23
N SER A 202 6.33 -4.79 5.07
CA SER A 202 7.26 -4.99 6.17
C SER A 202 8.70 -4.88 5.67
N PRO A 203 9.59 -4.17 6.39
CA PRO A 203 11.03 -4.20 6.09
C PRO A 203 11.63 -5.60 6.26
N TRP A 204 10.91 -6.52 6.89
CA TRP A 204 11.32 -7.91 7.08
C TRP A 204 10.77 -8.85 6.00
N TRP A 205 10.11 -8.32 4.98
CA TRP A 205 9.79 -9.03 3.75
C TRP A 205 10.88 -8.74 2.72
N VAL A 206 11.78 -9.70 2.54
CA VAL A 206 12.96 -9.51 1.70
C VAL A 206 12.71 -10.08 0.32
N ARG A 207 12.74 -9.21 -0.70
CA ARG A 207 12.45 -9.59 -2.08
C ARG A 207 13.56 -10.47 -2.65
N PHE A 208 13.19 -11.56 -3.32
CA PHE A 208 14.15 -12.45 -4.01
C PHE A 208 13.69 -12.92 -5.40
N GLY A 209 12.46 -12.58 -5.80
CA GLY A 209 11.93 -12.91 -7.11
C GLY A 209 10.79 -12.00 -7.53
N GLY A 210 10.35 -12.12 -8.79
CA GLY A 210 9.17 -11.41 -9.28
C GLY A 210 8.81 -11.73 -10.72
N ASP A 211 7.61 -11.36 -11.12
CA ASP A 211 7.01 -11.66 -12.44
C ASP A 211 7.25 -10.57 -13.50
N ARG A 212 8.11 -9.58 -13.18
CA ARG A 212 8.37 -8.36 -13.97
C ARG A 212 7.15 -7.47 -14.23
N ALA A 213 5.99 -7.82 -13.71
CA ALA A 213 4.76 -7.04 -13.73
C ALA A 213 4.49 -6.37 -12.38
N CYS A 214 5.52 -6.26 -11.53
CA CYS A 214 5.47 -5.68 -10.19
C CYS A 214 4.76 -6.56 -9.14
N ASN A 215 4.59 -7.86 -9.39
CA ASN A 215 4.34 -8.83 -8.32
C ASN A 215 5.66 -9.52 -7.97
N ASN A 216 5.92 -9.62 -6.68
CA ASN A 216 7.22 -9.99 -6.16
C ASN A 216 7.07 -11.11 -5.14
N LEU A 217 8.09 -11.97 -5.10
CA LEU A 217 8.26 -12.97 -4.06
C LEU A 217 9.16 -12.42 -2.98
N PHE A 218 8.73 -12.61 -1.74
CA PHE A 218 9.47 -12.22 -0.55
C PHE A 218 9.66 -13.44 0.35
N VAL A 219 10.82 -13.52 1.00
CA VAL A 219 10.95 -14.32 2.21
C VAL A 219 10.50 -13.49 3.40
N ASP A 220 9.57 -14.05 4.18
CA ASP A 220 9.04 -13.41 5.38
C ASP A 220 9.93 -13.74 6.59
N LEU A 221 10.67 -12.75 7.07
CA LEU A 221 11.60 -12.90 8.19
C LEU A 221 10.96 -12.55 9.54
N ASP A 222 9.75 -12.01 9.53
CA ASP A 222 8.99 -11.61 10.71
C ASP A 222 7.55 -12.15 10.63
N PRO A 223 7.39 -13.48 10.52
CA PRO A 223 6.08 -14.11 10.39
C PRO A 223 5.21 -13.87 11.62
N ASP A 224 3.93 -14.17 11.48
CA ASP A 224 3.00 -14.13 12.61
C ASP A 224 3.14 -15.40 13.48
N VAL A 225 2.38 -15.48 14.58
CA VAL A 225 2.48 -16.49 15.65
C VAL A 225 2.59 -17.95 15.19
N ASP A 226 1.86 -18.33 14.15
CA ASP A 226 1.83 -19.69 13.60
C ASP A 226 2.67 -19.84 12.31
N GLY A 227 3.32 -18.77 11.89
CA GLY A 227 4.13 -18.72 10.68
C GLY A 227 5.52 -19.29 10.87
N THR A 228 6.26 -19.37 9.76
CA THR A 228 7.62 -19.92 9.75
C THR A 228 8.57 -18.91 9.15
N ARG A 229 9.66 -18.60 9.86
CA ARG A 229 10.66 -17.65 9.37
C ARG A 229 11.28 -18.21 8.08
N GLY A 230 11.25 -17.40 7.02
CA GLY A 230 11.70 -17.80 5.69
C GLY A 230 10.60 -18.39 4.80
N GLN A 231 9.35 -18.44 5.26
CA GLN A 231 8.22 -18.73 4.38
C GLN A 231 8.16 -17.74 3.23
N VAL A 232 7.66 -18.19 2.08
CA VAL A 232 7.59 -17.39 0.86
C VAL A 232 6.20 -16.79 0.75
N ILE A 233 6.14 -15.47 0.57
CA ILE A 233 4.91 -14.73 0.30
C ILE A 233 5.01 -14.01 -1.04
N GLU A 234 3.86 -13.78 -1.67
CA GLU A 234 3.73 -12.94 -2.86
C GLU A 234 2.95 -11.67 -2.49
N HIS A 235 3.46 -10.53 -2.95
CA HIS A 235 2.78 -9.25 -2.86
C HIS A 235 3.21 -8.33 -4.02
N GLY A 236 2.43 -7.30 -4.31
CA GLY A 236 2.79 -6.38 -5.40
C GLY A 236 1.63 -5.57 -5.93
N ARG A 237 1.79 -5.12 -7.18
CA ARG A 237 0.85 -4.21 -7.86
C ARG A 237 -0.58 -4.77 -7.93
N ASP A 238 -0.71 -6.08 -8.15
CA ASP A 238 -2.00 -6.71 -8.41
C ASP A 238 -2.65 -7.25 -7.12
N PHE A 239 -2.07 -6.94 -5.95
CA PHE A 239 -2.58 -7.29 -4.64
C PHE A 239 -3.33 -6.11 -4.03
N HIS A 240 -4.65 -6.13 -4.14
CA HIS A 240 -5.56 -5.15 -3.52
C HIS A 240 -6.03 -5.59 -2.13
N GLY A 241 -5.19 -6.34 -1.40
CA GLY A 241 -5.53 -6.98 -0.15
C GLY A 241 -4.33 -7.60 0.56
N ALA A 242 -4.52 -8.71 1.28
CA ALA A 242 -3.42 -9.37 1.99
C ALA A 242 -2.42 -10.03 1.02
N PRO A 243 -1.13 -10.15 1.41
CA PRO A 243 -0.18 -10.95 0.64
C PRO A 243 -0.62 -12.42 0.59
N ARG A 244 -0.13 -13.15 -0.40
CA ARG A 244 -0.43 -14.58 -0.55
C ARG A 244 0.72 -15.41 0.01
N LEU A 245 0.42 -16.39 0.87
CA LEU A 245 1.39 -17.40 1.27
C LEU A 245 1.61 -18.36 0.09
N VAL A 246 2.84 -18.46 -0.39
CA VAL A 246 3.24 -19.24 -1.58
C VAL A 246 3.78 -20.60 -1.17
N ALA A 247 4.70 -20.63 -0.21
CA ALA A 247 5.35 -21.86 0.24
C ALA A 247 5.86 -21.70 1.69
N ALA A 248 6.11 -22.81 2.38
CA ALA A 248 6.67 -22.76 3.73
C ALA A 248 8.16 -22.38 3.74
N SER A 249 8.85 -22.51 2.60
CA SER A 249 10.23 -22.06 2.40
C SER A 249 10.59 -22.01 0.89
N VAL A 250 11.76 -21.47 0.53
CA VAL A 250 12.27 -21.46 -0.87
C VAL A 250 12.55 -22.89 -1.35
N ARG A 251 13.08 -23.75 -0.48
CA ARG A 251 13.25 -25.19 -0.75
C ARG A 251 11.92 -25.84 -1.12
N ASP A 252 10.87 -25.62 -0.34
CA ASP A 252 9.56 -26.25 -0.60
C ASP A 252 8.97 -25.78 -1.94
N MET A 253 9.21 -24.52 -2.32
CA MET A 253 8.85 -24.00 -3.63
C MET A 253 9.58 -24.75 -4.77
N LEU A 254 10.90 -24.98 -4.64
CA LEU A 254 11.68 -25.75 -5.62
C LEU A 254 11.24 -27.22 -5.69
N VAL A 255 10.91 -27.83 -4.54
CA VAL A 255 10.37 -29.19 -4.47
C VAL A 255 9.07 -29.29 -5.26
N ASP A 256 8.17 -28.31 -5.13
CA ASP A 256 6.90 -28.31 -5.85
C ASP A 256 7.09 -28.20 -7.37
N VAL A 257 7.99 -27.34 -7.85
CA VAL A 257 8.36 -27.24 -9.27
C VAL A 257 8.86 -28.58 -9.81
N VAL A 258 9.86 -29.19 -9.15
CA VAL A 258 10.40 -30.49 -9.58
C VAL A 258 9.34 -31.58 -9.52
N THR A 259 8.46 -31.56 -8.52
CA THR A 259 7.34 -32.51 -8.39
C THR A 259 6.33 -32.36 -9.53
N ALA A 260 6.01 -31.13 -9.93
CA ALA A 260 5.16 -30.86 -11.08
C ALA A 260 5.79 -31.38 -12.39
N LEU A 261 7.09 -31.16 -12.58
CA LEU A 261 7.83 -31.68 -13.75
C LEU A 261 7.83 -33.20 -13.82
N ARG A 262 8.13 -33.89 -12.72
CA ARG A 262 8.04 -35.36 -12.62
C ARG A 262 6.66 -35.90 -12.96
N ALA A 263 5.61 -35.14 -12.61
CA ALA A 263 4.23 -35.49 -12.89
C ALA A 263 3.75 -35.08 -14.30
N GLY A 264 4.62 -34.52 -15.15
CA GLY A 264 4.26 -34.07 -16.50
C GLY A 264 3.38 -32.81 -16.52
N ARG A 265 3.32 -32.04 -15.43
CA ARG A 265 2.50 -30.82 -15.32
C ARG A 265 3.30 -29.60 -15.79
N HIS A 266 3.53 -29.51 -17.09
CA HIS A 266 4.26 -28.41 -17.69
C HIS A 266 3.85 -28.17 -19.15
N GLU A 267 4.16 -26.99 -19.64
CA GLU A 267 4.11 -26.64 -21.06
C GLU A 267 5.41 -25.95 -21.49
N VAL A 268 5.85 -26.16 -22.73
CA VAL A 268 6.98 -25.42 -23.29
C VAL A 268 6.43 -24.31 -24.19
N ARG A 269 6.70 -23.05 -23.84
CA ARG A 269 6.22 -21.88 -24.58
C ARG A 269 7.39 -20.94 -24.87
N ARG A 270 7.65 -20.69 -26.16
CA ARG A 270 8.68 -19.76 -26.64
C ARG A 270 10.09 -20.02 -26.06
N GLY A 271 10.42 -21.28 -25.79
CA GLY A 271 11.71 -21.67 -25.21
C GLY A 271 11.82 -21.50 -23.69
N ALA A 272 10.72 -21.19 -23.00
CA ALA A 272 10.60 -21.21 -21.54
C ALA A 272 9.69 -22.35 -21.09
N LEU A 273 9.91 -22.83 -19.87
CA LEU A 273 9.13 -23.90 -19.25
C LEU A 273 8.08 -23.29 -18.32
N ASP A 274 6.82 -23.43 -18.69
CA ASP A 274 5.67 -23.06 -17.86
C ASP A 274 5.31 -24.27 -16.98
N VAL A 275 5.65 -24.21 -15.69
CA VAL A 275 5.47 -25.33 -14.76
C VAL A 275 4.22 -25.10 -13.93
N ALA A 276 3.26 -26.02 -13.98
CA ALA A 276 2.06 -25.96 -13.16
C ALA A 276 2.33 -26.49 -11.74
N ALA A 277 3.19 -25.74 -11.02
CA ALA A 277 3.41 -25.89 -9.59
C ALA A 277 2.12 -25.52 -8.82
N THR A 278 1.90 -26.11 -7.65
CA THR A 278 0.68 -25.87 -6.87
C THR A 278 0.58 -24.42 -6.41
N PHE A 279 1.71 -23.76 -6.14
CA PHE A 279 1.73 -22.36 -5.77
C PHE A 279 1.45 -21.39 -6.93
N ASP A 280 1.54 -21.84 -8.19
CA ASP A 280 1.26 -21.02 -9.38
C ASP A 280 -0.20 -21.05 -9.79
N THR A 281 -0.90 -22.14 -9.49
CA THR A 281 -2.31 -22.34 -9.83
C THR A 281 -3.28 -21.77 -8.80
N GLY A 282 -2.77 -21.34 -7.64
CA GLY A 282 -3.56 -20.60 -6.67
C GLY A 282 -3.98 -19.24 -7.21
N SER A 283 -5.26 -19.08 -7.58
CA SER A 283 -5.85 -17.74 -7.72
C SER A 283 -5.57 -16.96 -6.45
N ILE A 284 -5.32 -15.64 -6.55
CA ILE A 284 -5.47 -14.74 -5.40
C ILE A 284 -6.88 -15.05 -4.86
N GLU A 285 -6.99 -15.73 -3.71
CA GLU A 285 -8.29 -16.10 -3.17
C GLU A 285 -9.09 -14.80 -3.05
N PRO A 286 -10.27 -14.69 -3.70
CA PRO A 286 -11.07 -13.49 -3.60
C PRO A 286 -11.48 -13.32 -2.14
N HIS A 287 -10.79 -12.42 -1.44
CA HIS A 287 -11.15 -11.97 -0.10
C HIS A 287 -12.31 -10.96 -0.16
N SER A 288 -12.65 -10.51 -1.37
CA SER A 288 -13.75 -9.61 -1.69
C SER A 288 -14.87 -10.31 -2.45
N THR A 289 -16.11 -9.95 -2.11
CA THR A 289 -17.29 -10.36 -2.86
C THR A 289 -18.22 -9.16 -3.05
N THR A 290 -18.77 -9.03 -4.25
CA THR A 290 -19.71 -7.95 -4.60
C THR A 290 -21.07 -8.54 -4.89
N PHE A 291 -22.10 -7.99 -4.25
CA PHE A 291 -23.49 -8.36 -4.42
C PHE A 291 -24.31 -7.18 -4.92
N ILE A 292 -25.28 -7.47 -5.79
CA ILE A 292 -26.35 -6.52 -6.13
C ILE A 292 -27.50 -6.81 -5.18
N GLY A 293 -27.86 -5.84 -4.34
CA GLY A 293 -28.74 -6.05 -3.19
C GLY A 293 -28.07 -6.82 -2.04
N VAL A 294 -28.88 -7.20 -1.05
CA VAL A 294 -28.45 -8.05 0.08
C VAL A 294 -28.53 -9.51 -0.36
N PRO A 295 -27.44 -10.29 -0.29
CA PRO A 295 -27.46 -11.70 -0.64
C PRO A 295 -28.33 -12.49 0.35
N THR A 296 -29.04 -13.51 -0.14
CA THR A 296 -29.74 -14.48 0.72
C THR A 296 -28.79 -15.56 1.23
N GLU A 297 -27.75 -15.88 0.46
CA GLU A 297 -26.67 -16.81 0.81
C GLU A 297 -25.34 -16.24 0.29
N VAL A 298 -24.27 -16.46 1.05
CA VAL A 298 -22.90 -16.12 0.68
C VAL A 298 -22.13 -17.43 0.57
N ASP A 299 -21.54 -17.70 -0.59
CA ASP A 299 -20.66 -18.85 -0.77
C ASP A 299 -19.43 -18.69 0.15
N ASP A 300 -19.12 -19.74 0.92
CA ASP A 300 -18.06 -19.72 1.93
C ASP A 300 -18.09 -18.47 2.84
N PRO A 301 -19.12 -18.29 3.68
CA PRO A 301 -19.30 -17.08 4.50
C PRO A 301 -18.15 -16.86 5.49
N TRP A 302 -17.40 -17.93 5.78
CA TRP A 302 -16.20 -17.92 6.59
C TRP A 302 -14.98 -17.39 5.84
N ARG A 303 -15.03 -17.10 4.53
CA ARG A 303 -13.93 -16.56 3.70
C ARG A 303 -14.03 -15.06 3.41
N ALA A 304 -15.24 -14.51 3.35
CA ALA A 304 -15.45 -13.11 3.00
C ALA A 304 -14.86 -12.16 4.07
N GLN A 305 -13.89 -11.34 3.68
CA GLN A 305 -13.32 -10.28 4.51
C GLN A 305 -13.76 -8.89 4.03
N ARG A 306 -14.05 -8.76 2.73
CA ARG A 306 -14.66 -7.57 2.12
C ARG A 306 -15.98 -7.92 1.46
N VAL A 307 -17.03 -7.16 1.77
CA VAL A 307 -18.32 -7.25 1.10
C VAL A 307 -18.69 -5.90 0.51
N SER A 308 -19.11 -5.89 -0.76
CA SER A 308 -19.71 -4.72 -1.39
C SER A 308 -21.19 -4.99 -1.71
N LEU A 309 -22.10 -4.19 -1.15
CA LEU A 309 -23.53 -4.22 -1.45
C LEU A 309 -23.87 -3.05 -2.38
N VAL A 310 -24.40 -3.33 -3.56
CA VAL A 310 -24.68 -2.30 -4.57
C VAL A 310 -26.18 -2.23 -4.85
N ASP A 311 -26.74 -1.02 -4.89
CA ASP A 311 -28.15 -0.75 -5.22
C ASP A 311 -29.16 -1.49 -4.32
N ALA A 312 -28.82 -1.69 -3.04
CA ALA A 312 -29.71 -2.31 -2.06
C ALA A 312 -30.87 -1.35 -1.69
N GLY A 313 -32.13 -1.80 -1.82
CA GLY A 313 -33.27 -1.00 -1.38
C GLY A 313 -33.21 -0.70 0.12
N VAL A 314 -33.09 -1.76 0.93
CA VAL A 314 -32.76 -1.71 2.35
C VAL A 314 -31.62 -2.69 2.60
N ALA A 315 -30.56 -2.25 3.28
CA ALA A 315 -29.48 -3.10 3.77
C ALA A 315 -29.54 -3.19 5.29
N ASP A 316 -29.89 -4.35 5.84
CA ASP A 316 -29.84 -4.61 7.29
C ASP A 316 -28.50 -5.25 7.64
N LEU A 317 -27.71 -4.59 8.49
CA LEU A 317 -26.41 -5.09 8.94
C LEU A 317 -26.53 -6.42 9.70
N ALA A 318 -27.70 -6.71 10.29
CA ALA A 318 -27.95 -7.99 10.95
C ALA A 318 -27.92 -9.18 9.99
N ASP A 319 -28.23 -8.97 8.70
CA ASP A 319 -28.20 -10.04 7.68
C ASP A 319 -26.77 -10.50 7.38
N LEU A 320 -25.76 -9.68 7.72
CA LEU A 320 -24.34 -9.98 7.52
C LEU A 320 -23.67 -10.58 8.76
N ALA A 321 -24.40 -10.77 9.87
CA ALA A 321 -23.84 -11.20 11.15
C ALA A 321 -23.22 -12.61 11.13
N ASN A 322 -23.54 -13.43 10.12
CA ASN A 322 -22.93 -14.74 9.91
C ASN A 322 -21.54 -14.67 9.25
N LEU A 323 -21.15 -13.51 8.70
CA LEU A 323 -19.85 -13.28 8.06
C LEU A 323 -18.78 -12.98 9.13
N SER A 324 -18.38 -14.02 9.85
CA SER A 324 -17.48 -13.92 11.02
C SER A 324 -16.09 -13.32 10.74
N LEU A 325 -15.67 -13.24 9.48
CA LEU A 325 -14.41 -12.61 9.06
C LEU A 325 -14.61 -11.26 8.35
N LEU A 326 -15.82 -10.73 8.27
CA LEU A 326 -16.09 -9.45 7.62
C LEU A 326 -15.36 -8.32 8.35
N THR A 327 -14.38 -7.73 7.66
CA THR A 327 -13.56 -6.60 8.14
C THR A 327 -13.83 -5.30 7.38
N ASP A 328 -14.26 -5.39 6.12
CA ASP A 328 -14.56 -4.24 5.27
C ASP A 328 -15.96 -4.39 4.66
N LEU A 329 -16.83 -3.43 4.92
CA LEU A 329 -18.18 -3.37 4.34
C LEU A 329 -18.36 -2.07 3.56
N ASN A 330 -18.62 -2.21 2.27
CA ASN A 330 -18.91 -1.09 1.39
C ASN A 330 -20.35 -1.19 0.87
N ILE A 331 -21.19 -0.21 1.17
CA ILE A 331 -22.57 -0.11 0.72
C ILE A 331 -22.66 1.05 -0.26
N VAL A 332 -23.09 0.77 -1.48
CA VAL A 332 -23.09 1.73 -2.58
C VAL A 332 -24.50 1.93 -3.11
N ARG A 333 -24.96 3.19 -3.18
CA ARG A 333 -26.28 3.60 -3.67
C ARG A 333 -27.44 2.85 -3.03
N ALA A 334 -27.41 2.67 -1.71
CA ALA A 334 -28.54 2.05 -1.00
C ALA A 334 -29.68 3.05 -0.76
N GLY A 335 -30.92 2.54 -0.71
CA GLY A 335 -32.07 3.35 -0.29
C GLY A 335 -32.01 3.66 1.20
N ARG A 336 -31.77 2.64 2.03
CA ARG A 336 -31.64 2.78 3.47
C ARG A 336 -30.69 1.72 4.05
N VAL A 337 -29.87 2.10 5.02
CA VAL A 337 -29.10 1.16 5.86
C VAL A 337 -29.68 1.15 7.27
N VAL A 338 -29.85 -0.04 7.85
CA VAL A 338 -30.39 -0.25 9.21
C VAL A 338 -29.57 -1.29 9.97
N GLY A 339 -29.74 -1.31 11.29
CA GLY A 339 -29.13 -2.33 12.15
C GLY A 339 -27.86 -1.86 12.85
N ASP A 340 -27.51 -2.58 13.91
CA ASP A 340 -26.40 -2.24 14.80
C ASP A 340 -25.08 -2.80 14.26
N ALA A 341 -24.14 -1.92 13.91
CA ALA A 341 -22.83 -2.31 13.40
C ALA A 341 -22.04 -3.19 14.38
N ARG A 342 -22.30 -3.12 15.70
CA ARG A 342 -21.65 -3.96 16.73
C ARG A 342 -21.98 -5.45 16.61
N ARG A 343 -22.97 -5.80 15.78
CA ARG A 343 -23.25 -7.20 15.40
C ARG A 343 -22.22 -7.78 14.43
N LEU A 344 -21.33 -6.94 13.89
CA LEU A 344 -20.23 -7.32 13.00
C LEU A 344 -18.90 -7.14 13.76
N PRO A 345 -18.54 -8.06 14.68
CA PRO A 345 -17.53 -7.80 15.71
C PRO A 345 -16.09 -7.59 15.19
N ARG A 346 -15.83 -7.90 13.92
CA ARG A 346 -14.52 -7.71 13.27
C ARG A 346 -14.51 -6.56 12.26
N LEU A 347 -15.61 -5.81 12.17
CA LEU A 347 -15.73 -4.73 11.22
C LEU A 347 -14.74 -3.61 11.57
N GLU A 348 -13.83 -3.34 10.65
CA GLU A 348 -12.73 -2.39 10.77
C GLU A 348 -12.97 -1.14 9.90
N SER A 349 -13.60 -1.32 8.73
CA SER A 349 -14.01 -0.24 7.83
C SER A 349 -15.46 -0.39 7.39
N LEU A 350 -16.20 0.72 7.43
CA LEU A 350 -17.59 0.83 7.01
C LEU A 350 -17.78 2.05 6.11
N SER A 351 -18.09 1.81 4.83
CA SER A 351 -18.42 2.85 3.86
C SER A 351 -19.89 2.74 3.46
N ILE A 352 -20.64 3.82 3.62
CA ILE A 352 -22.07 3.88 3.34
C ILE A 352 -22.37 5.04 2.41
N ASP A 353 -22.81 4.72 1.20
CA ASP A 353 -23.48 5.63 0.28
C ASP A 353 -24.97 5.26 0.23
N ALA A 354 -25.80 6.01 0.96
CA ALA A 354 -27.22 5.72 1.09
C ALA A 354 -28.06 6.97 1.36
N ALA A 355 -29.33 6.98 0.93
CA ALA A 355 -30.23 8.12 1.20
C ALA A 355 -30.58 8.28 2.69
N ALA A 356 -30.63 7.16 3.43
CA ALA A 356 -30.90 7.12 4.86
C ALA A 356 -30.02 6.07 5.56
N VAL A 357 -29.57 6.35 6.78
CA VAL A 357 -28.72 5.43 7.56
C VAL A 357 -29.07 5.47 9.04
N ASP A 358 -29.23 4.30 9.64
CA ASP A 358 -29.16 4.15 11.09
C ASP A 358 -27.68 4.10 11.50
N THR A 359 -27.25 5.09 12.27
CA THR A 359 -25.88 5.19 12.79
C THR A 359 -25.75 4.55 14.17
N GLU A 360 -26.77 3.83 14.66
CA GLU A 360 -26.67 3.10 15.91
C GLU A 360 -25.50 2.09 15.87
N GLY A 361 -24.64 2.18 16.88
CA GLY A 361 -23.53 1.24 17.05
C GLY A 361 -22.31 1.50 16.16
N THR A 362 -22.32 2.51 15.29
CA THR A 362 -21.08 2.97 14.64
C THR A 362 -20.18 3.67 15.66
N GLY A 363 -20.75 4.50 16.53
CA GLY A 363 -20.05 5.11 17.66
C GLY A 363 -19.72 4.08 18.73
N GLY A 364 -18.44 3.96 19.08
CA GLY A 364 -17.97 3.04 20.12
C GLY A 364 -17.92 1.56 19.73
N HIS A 365 -17.96 1.25 18.43
CA HIS A 365 -17.62 -0.08 17.93
C HIS A 365 -16.15 -0.41 18.27
N PRO A 366 -15.84 -1.61 18.79
CA PRO A 366 -14.51 -1.91 19.35
C PRO A 366 -13.37 -1.93 18.32
N GLU A 367 -13.66 -2.38 17.09
CA GLU A 367 -12.66 -2.56 16.03
C GLU A 367 -12.81 -1.55 14.87
N LEU A 368 -13.90 -0.78 14.83
CA LEU A 368 -14.19 0.10 13.68
C LEU A 368 -13.29 1.33 13.79
N TRP A 369 -12.39 1.47 12.83
CA TRP A 369 -11.47 2.59 12.81
C TRP A 369 -11.63 3.47 11.57
N ASP A 370 -12.31 3.02 10.52
CA ASP A 370 -12.68 3.83 9.34
C ASP A 370 -14.20 3.86 9.15
N LEU A 371 -14.77 5.06 9.09
CA LEU A 371 -16.19 5.29 8.80
C LEU A 371 -16.33 6.34 7.71
N SER A 372 -17.05 6.00 6.64
CA SER A 372 -17.35 6.92 5.54
C SER A 372 -18.85 6.97 5.29
N LEU A 373 -19.43 8.17 5.30
CA LEU A 373 -20.84 8.40 4.99
C LEU A 373 -20.94 9.35 3.78
N SER A 374 -21.76 8.98 2.80
CA SER A 374 -22.14 9.83 1.66
C SER A 374 -23.61 9.65 1.29
N GLY A 375 -24.19 10.64 0.61
CA GLY A 375 -25.56 10.56 0.09
C GLY A 375 -26.68 10.65 1.14
N VAL A 376 -26.33 10.69 2.43
CA VAL A 376 -27.29 10.70 3.55
C VAL A 376 -28.06 12.01 3.59
N GLN A 377 -29.39 11.94 3.53
CA GLN A 377 -30.28 13.11 3.46
C GLN A 377 -30.77 13.59 4.83
N GLN A 378 -30.65 12.75 5.86
CA GLN A 378 -31.05 13.06 7.23
C GLN A 378 -29.87 13.55 8.06
N ALA A 379 -30.17 14.37 9.08
CA ALA A 379 -29.16 14.83 10.02
C ALA A 379 -28.59 13.65 10.84
N VAL A 380 -27.27 13.63 11.01
CA VAL A 380 -26.54 12.64 11.81
C VAL A 380 -25.98 13.32 13.07
N ARG A 381 -25.99 12.61 14.20
CA ARG A 381 -25.52 13.17 15.47
C ARG A 381 -24.03 12.91 15.64
N ALA A 382 -23.27 13.90 16.07
CA ALA A 382 -21.82 13.79 16.21
C ALA A 382 -21.38 12.63 17.14
N HIS A 383 -22.17 12.30 18.16
CA HIS A 383 -21.86 11.19 19.08
C HIS A 383 -21.85 9.80 18.42
N ASP A 384 -22.56 9.62 17.31
CA ASP A 384 -22.62 8.36 16.57
C ASP A 384 -21.41 8.17 15.65
N LEU A 385 -20.62 9.22 15.46
CA LEU A 385 -19.48 9.29 14.55
C LEU A 385 -18.12 9.21 15.27
N GLY A 386 -18.13 9.14 16.60
CA GLY A 386 -16.92 9.16 17.43
C GLY A 386 -16.24 7.79 17.59
N GLY A 387 -14.99 7.81 18.05
CA GLY A 387 -14.22 6.60 18.36
C GLY A 387 -13.47 5.98 17.18
N VAL A 388 -13.60 6.55 15.98
CA VAL A 388 -12.88 6.09 14.78
C VAL A 388 -11.56 6.84 14.59
N ILE A 389 -10.60 6.22 13.90
CA ILE A 389 -9.31 6.82 13.53
C ILE A 389 -9.45 7.69 12.29
N ARG A 390 -10.35 7.31 11.37
CA ARG A 390 -10.65 7.98 10.12
C ARG A 390 -12.16 8.16 9.97
N LEU A 391 -12.56 9.39 9.63
CA LEU A 391 -13.96 9.73 9.40
C LEU A 391 -14.10 10.53 8.10
N SER A 392 -15.07 10.13 7.26
CA SER A 392 -15.49 10.90 6.10
C SER A 392 -16.97 11.26 6.20
N ILE A 393 -17.25 12.56 6.27
CA ILE A 393 -18.59 13.13 6.46
C ILE A 393 -18.85 14.32 5.52
N ALA A 394 -18.06 14.50 4.47
CA ALA A 394 -18.23 15.61 3.55
C ALA A 394 -19.66 15.67 2.99
N GLY A 395 -20.32 16.82 3.09
CA GLY A 395 -21.70 17.00 2.65
C GLY A 395 -22.78 16.40 3.56
N ILE A 396 -22.41 15.77 4.69
CA ILE A 396 -23.36 15.25 5.68
C ILE A 396 -23.77 16.36 6.66
N ASP A 397 -25.08 16.51 6.90
CA ASP A 397 -25.59 17.41 7.93
C ASP A 397 -25.33 16.83 9.33
N VAL A 398 -24.41 17.46 10.06
CA VAL A 398 -24.11 17.16 11.46
C VAL A 398 -24.41 18.42 12.29
N PRO A 399 -25.62 18.56 12.85
CA PRO A 399 -26.03 19.79 13.52
C PRO A 399 -25.17 20.15 14.73
N ASP A 400 -24.69 19.14 15.47
CA ASP A 400 -23.86 19.25 16.66
C ASP A 400 -22.37 18.95 16.40
N LEU A 401 -21.88 19.25 15.19
CA LEU A 401 -20.52 18.98 14.73
C LEU A 401 -19.43 19.48 15.70
N GLU A 402 -19.64 20.58 16.41
CA GLU A 402 -18.67 21.13 17.36
C GLU A 402 -18.47 20.21 18.59
N SER A 403 -19.40 19.29 18.84
CA SER A 403 -19.26 18.26 19.89
C SER A 403 -18.50 17.02 19.43
N LEU A 404 -18.19 16.89 18.13
CA LEU A 404 -17.47 15.76 17.56
C LEU A 404 -16.14 15.54 18.28
N ASP A 405 -15.88 14.27 18.59
CA ASP A 405 -14.55 13.79 18.94
C ASP A 405 -13.77 13.58 17.64
N VAL A 406 -12.88 14.53 17.32
CA VAL A 406 -12.26 14.61 16.00
C VAL A 406 -11.27 13.46 15.82
N PRO A 407 -11.37 12.69 14.72
CA PRO A 407 -10.48 11.55 14.44
C PRO A 407 -9.05 12.01 14.14
N LYS A 408 -8.13 11.08 13.87
CA LYS A 408 -6.79 11.41 13.36
C LYS A 408 -6.82 11.79 11.89
N VAL A 409 -7.74 11.24 11.11
CA VAL A 409 -7.90 11.55 9.68
C VAL A 409 -9.33 11.98 9.42
N LEU A 410 -9.53 13.21 8.95
CA LEU A 410 -10.84 13.75 8.66
C LEU A 410 -11.00 14.05 7.17
N VAL A 411 -12.13 13.66 6.59
CA VAL A 411 -12.59 14.10 5.28
C VAL A 411 -13.90 14.86 5.47
N ALA A 412 -13.90 16.14 5.09
CA ALA A 412 -15.00 17.07 5.34
C ALA A 412 -15.14 18.08 4.18
N ASP A 413 -16.25 18.81 4.15
CA ASP A 413 -16.37 19.98 3.28
C ASP A 413 -15.86 21.28 3.97
N ALA A 414 -15.71 22.35 3.19
CA ALA A 414 -15.20 23.62 3.70
C ALA A 414 -16.04 24.22 4.85
N ALA A 415 -17.37 24.05 4.85
CA ALA A 415 -18.24 24.62 5.88
C ALA A 415 -18.06 23.85 7.21
N GLN A 416 -17.97 22.53 7.14
CA GLN A 416 -17.68 21.68 8.28
C GLN A 416 -16.30 21.99 8.88
N VAL A 417 -15.27 22.14 8.03
CA VAL A 417 -13.92 22.53 8.47
C VAL A 417 -13.92 23.88 9.18
N GLU A 418 -14.63 24.88 8.66
CA GLU A 418 -14.71 26.20 9.28
C GLU A 418 -15.37 26.15 10.67
N ARG A 419 -16.46 25.38 10.82
CA ARG A 419 -17.13 25.15 12.12
C ARG A 419 -16.18 24.52 13.14
N LEU A 420 -15.48 23.44 12.75
CA LEU A 420 -14.52 22.75 13.59
C LEU A 420 -13.31 23.63 13.95
N LEU A 421 -12.84 24.45 13.02
CA LEU A 421 -11.77 25.41 13.26
C LEU A 421 -12.17 26.47 14.30
N ARG A 422 -13.38 27.04 14.22
CA ARG A 422 -13.89 27.99 15.22
C ARG A 422 -14.04 27.36 16.61
N ALA A 423 -14.29 26.06 16.67
CA ALA A 423 -14.36 25.29 17.91
C ALA A 423 -12.99 24.79 18.41
N ASP A 424 -11.88 25.16 17.75
CA ASP A 424 -10.50 24.74 18.06
C ASP A 424 -10.28 23.21 18.03
N LYS A 425 -11.05 22.50 17.20
CA LYS A 425 -11.09 21.02 17.18
C LYS A 425 -10.08 20.35 16.25
N LEU A 426 -9.43 21.09 15.35
CA LEU A 426 -8.60 20.51 14.27
C LEU A 426 -7.14 20.23 14.67
N ARG A 427 -6.67 20.67 15.85
CA ARG A 427 -5.25 20.57 16.25
C ARG A 427 -4.72 19.15 16.41
N ALA A 428 -5.61 18.18 16.67
CA ALA A 428 -5.22 16.81 16.97
C ALA A 428 -5.12 15.89 15.73
N LEU A 429 -5.42 16.44 14.54
CA LEU A 429 -5.42 15.73 13.27
C LEU A 429 -4.00 15.35 12.83
N ALA A 430 -3.87 14.14 12.31
CA ALA A 430 -2.73 13.73 11.50
C ALA A 430 -2.91 14.14 10.03
N ALA A 431 -4.15 14.15 9.53
CA ALA A 431 -4.45 14.54 8.16
C ALA A 431 -5.89 15.06 7.98
N LEU A 432 -6.06 15.97 7.02
CA LEU A 432 -7.34 16.57 6.64
C LEU A 432 -7.50 16.55 5.12
N SER A 433 -8.63 16.06 4.62
CA SER A 433 -9.05 16.19 3.22
C SER A 433 -10.28 17.07 3.13
N ILE A 434 -10.25 18.04 2.23
CA ILE A 434 -11.36 18.93 1.93
C ILE A 434 -11.90 18.54 0.55
N GLU A 435 -13.09 17.96 0.50
CA GLU A 435 -13.67 17.49 -0.77
C GLU A 435 -14.14 18.65 -1.65
N SER A 436 -14.61 19.74 -1.03
CA SER A 436 -14.87 20.96 -1.77
C SER A 436 -13.56 21.51 -2.32
N ARG A 437 -13.52 21.71 -3.63
CA ARG A 437 -12.37 22.33 -4.28
C ARG A 437 -12.13 23.71 -3.66
N ALA A 438 -10.91 23.98 -3.19
CA ALA A 438 -10.51 25.28 -2.65
C ALA A 438 -9.24 25.81 -3.36
N PRO A 439 -9.05 27.14 -3.47
CA PRO A 439 -7.78 27.72 -3.90
C PRO A 439 -6.64 27.24 -3.00
N LEU A 440 -5.46 26.98 -3.56
CA LEU A 440 -4.31 26.47 -2.80
C LEU A 440 -3.91 27.41 -1.65
N ALA A 441 -3.96 28.73 -1.88
CA ALA A 441 -3.66 29.72 -0.85
C ALA A 441 -4.56 29.58 0.40
N ASP A 442 -5.83 29.17 0.23
CA ASP A 442 -6.75 28.95 1.34
C ASP A 442 -6.43 27.63 2.06
N VAL A 443 -6.08 26.58 1.31
CA VAL A 443 -5.61 25.30 1.86
C VAL A 443 -4.33 25.50 2.68
N VAL A 444 -3.38 26.32 2.21
CA VAL A 444 -2.14 26.63 2.93
C VAL A 444 -2.42 27.45 4.19
N ARG A 445 -3.26 28.50 4.09
CA ARG A 445 -3.63 29.29 5.26
C ARG A 445 -4.30 28.44 6.34
N LEU A 446 -5.19 27.54 5.93
CA LEU A 446 -5.81 26.60 6.84
C LEU A 446 -4.78 25.68 7.48
N ARG A 447 -3.85 25.10 6.70
CA ARG A 447 -2.76 24.29 7.24
C ARG A 447 -1.99 25.09 8.30
N ASP A 448 -1.60 26.33 8.03
CA ASP A 448 -0.87 27.16 8.98
C ASP A 448 -1.64 27.43 10.27
N GLN A 449 -2.96 27.62 10.15
CA GLN A 449 -3.84 27.79 11.31
C GLN A 449 -3.95 26.50 12.14
N VAL A 450 -3.94 25.34 11.50
CA VAL A 450 -4.11 24.03 12.16
C VAL A 450 -2.79 23.53 12.74
N SER A 451 -1.67 23.62 12.02
CA SER A 451 -0.35 23.18 12.49
C SER A 451 0.34 24.20 13.41
N GLY A 452 -0.03 25.48 13.31
CA GLY A 452 0.69 26.57 13.98
C GLY A 452 2.03 26.92 13.33
N GLU A 453 2.41 26.24 12.24
CA GLU A 453 3.61 26.51 11.45
C GLU A 453 3.26 27.41 10.28
N ARG A 454 4.03 28.47 10.06
CA ARG A 454 3.85 29.32 8.88
C ARG A 454 4.58 28.73 7.68
N THR A 455 3.93 28.59 6.53
CA THR A 455 4.70 28.61 5.26
C THR A 455 4.39 29.81 4.42
N GLU A 456 5.43 30.26 3.73
CA GLU A 456 5.33 31.36 2.80
C GLU A 456 4.83 30.83 1.45
N VAL A 457 3.75 31.42 0.96
CA VAL A 457 3.24 31.16 -0.39
C VAL A 457 3.77 32.24 -1.30
N PHE A 458 4.51 31.84 -2.34
CA PHE A 458 5.01 32.77 -3.34
C PHE A 458 4.13 32.74 -4.58
N HIS A 459 3.70 33.93 -5.01
CA HIS A 459 3.05 34.11 -6.30
C HIS A 459 4.12 34.45 -7.34
N VAL A 460 4.35 33.54 -8.28
CA VAL A 460 5.27 33.79 -9.40
C VAL A 460 4.43 34.11 -10.63
N SER A 461 4.55 35.35 -11.12
CA SER A 461 4.01 35.76 -12.41
C SER A 461 5.16 35.99 -13.39
N GLY A 462 5.25 35.16 -14.43
CA GLY A 462 6.08 35.47 -15.58
C GLY A 462 5.40 36.57 -16.41
N GLN A 463 6.05 37.72 -16.59
CA GLN A 463 5.74 38.56 -17.74
C GLN A 463 6.53 38.00 -18.92
N GLY A 464 5.84 37.73 -20.02
CA GLY A 464 6.45 37.18 -21.23
C GLY A 464 7.69 37.99 -21.61
N LEU A 465 8.84 37.31 -21.67
CA LEU A 465 10.00 37.88 -22.34
C LEU A 465 9.58 38.15 -23.80
N PRO A 466 9.87 39.33 -24.37
CA PRO A 466 9.62 39.54 -25.78
C PRO A 466 10.40 38.47 -26.53
N VAL A 467 9.69 37.73 -27.39
CA VAL A 467 10.30 36.84 -28.37
C VAL A 467 11.25 37.70 -29.20
N VAL A 468 12.53 37.66 -28.88
CA VAL A 468 13.56 38.19 -29.77
C VAL A 468 13.61 37.20 -30.92
N ALA A 469 12.80 37.47 -31.94
CA ALA A 469 13.00 36.91 -33.26
C ALA A 469 14.36 37.41 -33.78
N GLY A 470 15.41 36.62 -33.54
CA GLY A 470 16.76 36.85 -34.02
C GLY A 470 17.25 35.57 -34.70
N ARG A 471 17.62 35.72 -35.98
CA ARG A 471 18.00 34.69 -36.96
C ARG A 471 19.08 33.70 -36.52
#